data_AF-A0AAN8V5E2-F1
#
_entry.id   AF-A0AAN8V5E2-F1
#
_cell.length_a   1.000
_cell.length_b   1.000
_cell.length_c   1.000
_cell.angle_alpha   90.00
_cell.angle_beta   90.00
_cell.angle_gamma   90.00
#
_symmetry.space_group_name_H-M   'P 1'
#
loop_
_entity.id
_entity.type
_entity.pdbx_description
1 polymer ?
#
loop_
_entity_poly.entity_id
_entity_poly.type
_entity_poly.pdbx_seq_one_letter_code
_entity_poly.pdbx_strand_id
1 'polypeptide(L)'
;MQDLPRTFPGHPALDEDGRNALRRLLTAYARHNPFVGYCQAMNFFAGLLLLLMPEENAFWRCSHFVAITTKDARDAISLLQLLVLRKA
;
A
#
# COMPACT_ATOMS: atom_id res chain seq x y z
N MET A 1 4.67 1.43 -11.25
CA MET A 1 4.35 0.64 -10.04
C MET A 1 5.14 -0.67 -10.11
N GLN A 2 6.46 -0.56 -9.93
CA GLN A 2 7.42 -1.58 -10.36
C GLN A 2 7.65 -2.67 -9.30
N ASP A 3 7.21 -2.45 -8.06
CA ASP A 3 7.46 -3.33 -6.91
C ASP A 3 6.31 -4.29 -6.57
N LEU A 4 5.23 -4.33 -7.37
CA LEU A 4 4.10 -5.25 -7.12
C LEU A 4 4.54 -6.73 -7.03
N PRO A 5 5.41 -7.24 -7.91
CA PRO A 5 5.86 -8.63 -7.84
C PRO A 5 6.65 -8.95 -6.55
N ARG A 6 7.15 -7.94 -5.85
CA ARG A 6 7.91 -8.10 -4.60
C ARG A 6 7.04 -7.99 -3.34
N THR A 7 5.75 -7.70 -3.50
CA THR A 7 4.81 -7.56 -2.38
C THR A 7 4.18 -8.92 -2.08
N PHE A 8 4.63 -9.54 -0.97
CA PHE A 8 4.20 -10.89 -0.53
C PHE A 8 4.33 -11.99 -1.61
N PRO A 9 5.57 -12.27 -2.08
CA PRO A 9 5.78 -13.24 -3.14
C PRO A 9 5.27 -14.63 -2.75
N GLY A 10 4.43 -15.24 -3.59
CA GLY A 10 3.87 -16.58 -3.37
C GLY A 10 2.69 -16.66 -2.41
N HIS A 11 2.17 -15.53 -1.91
CA HIS A 11 0.98 -15.55 -1.05
C HIS A 11 -0.30 -15.83 -1.87
N PRO A 12 -1.16 -16.80 -1.47
CA PRO A 12 -2.31 -17.23 -2.28
C PRO A 12 -3.29 -16.10 -2.64
N ALA A 13 -3.48 -15.14 -1.73
CA ALA A 13 -4.38 -14.01 -1.93
C ALA A 13 -3.76 -12.83 -2.72
N LEU A 14 -2.48 -12.92 -3.10
CA LEU A 14 -1.81 -12.00 -4.03
C LEU A 14 -1.31 -12.76 -5.27
N ASP A 15 -2.21 -13.59 -5.80
CA ASP A 15 -2.11 -14.19 -7.12
C ASP A 15 -2.27 -13.13 -8.23
N GLU A 16 -2.60 -13.53 -9.45
CA GLU A 16 -2.79 -12.57 -10.55
C GLU A 16 -3.95 -11.58 -10.30
N ASP A 17 -5.06 -12.04 -9.73
CA ASP A 17 -6.22 -11.20 -9.44
C ASP A 17 -5.95 -10.27 -8.26
N GLY A 18 -5.33 -10.78 -7.19
CA GLY A 18 -4.91 -9.96 -6.04
C GLY A 18 -3.90 -8.88 -6.45
N ARG A 19 -2.95 -9.19 -7.33
CA ARG A 19 -1.99 -8.20 -7.88
C ARG A 19 -2.68 -7.16 -8.75
N ASN A 20 -3.70 -7.56 -9.52
CA ASN A 20 -4.52 -6.62 -10.28
C ASN A 20 -5.33 -5.69 -9.36
N ALA A 21 -5.90 -6.20 -8.27
CA ALA A 21 -6.58 -5.40 -7.25
C ALA A 21 -5.62 -4.40 -6.58
N LEU A 22 -4.43 -4.86 -6.20
CA LEU A 22 -3.38 -4.00 -5.64
C LEU A 22 -2.98 -2.88 -6.60
N ARG A 23 -2.82 -3.20 -7.90
CA ARG A 23 -2.51 -2.21 -8.93
C ARG A 23 -3.62 -1.18 -9.10
N ARG A 24 -4.88 -1.60 -9.12
CA ARG A 24 -6.05 -0.70 -9.22
C ARG A 24 -6.12 0.23 -8.03
N LEU A 25 -6.04 -0.31 -6.81
CA LEU A 25 -6.10 0.45 -5.57
C LEU A 25 -5.02 1.54 -5.52
N LEU A 26 -3.77 1.18 -5.78
CA LEU A 26 -2.66 2.13 -5.73
C LEU A 26 -2.72 3.15 -6.87
N THR A 27 -3.23 2.77 -8.04
CA THR A 27 -3.40 3.69 -9.18
C THR A 27 -4.51 4.68 -8.89
N ALA A 28 -5.62 4.21 -8.32
CA ALA A 28 -6.70 5.06 -7.84
C ALA A 28 -6.19 6.01 -6.76
N TYR A 29 -5.34 5.53 -5.85
CA TYR A 29 -4.76 6.37 -4.79
C TYR A 29 -3.88 7.49 -5.35
N ALA A 30 -2.95 7.16 -6.25
CA ALA A 30 -2.06 8.14 -6.87
C ALA A 30 -2.83 9.23 -7.65
N ARG A 31 -3.99 8.87 -8.22
CA ARG A 31 -4.91 9.83 -8.87
C ARG A 31 -5.72 10.65 -7.87
N HIS A 32 -6.16 10.02 -6.77
CA HIS A 32 -6.94 10.67 -5.74
C HIS A 32 -6.14 11.70 -4.94
N ASN A 33 -4.85 11.42 -4.67
CA ASN A 33 -3.97 12.33 -3.96
C ASN A 33 -2.62 12.51 -4.70
N PRO A 34 -2.58 13.36 -5.76
CA PRO A 34 -1.39 13.55 -6.58
C PRO A 34 -0.25 14.25 -5.83
N PHE A 35 -0.53 14.96 -4.73
CA PHE A 35 0.50 15.62 -3.91
C PHE A 35 1.37 14.62 -3.15
N VAL A 36 0.79 13.50 -2.70
CA VAL A 36 1.53 12.42 -2.05
C VAL A 36 2.09 11.44 -3.06
N GLY A 37 1.30 11.13 -4.10
CA GLY A 37 1.67 10.16 -5.12
C GLY A 37 1.80 8.73 -4.57
N TYR A 38 2.62 7.91 -5.23
CA TYR A 38 2.91 6.54 -4.81
C TYR A 38 4.24 6.49 -4.06
N CYS A 39 4.21 6.06 -2.79
CA CYS A 39 5.40 5.67 -2.04
C CYS A 39 5.54 4.14 -2.00
N GLN A 40 6.75 3.61 -2.13
CA GLN A 40 7.03 2.17 -2.19
C GLN A 40 6.47 1.38 -0.99
N ALA A 41 6.46 1.99 0.20
CA ALA A 41 5.90 1.37 1.41
C ALA A 41 4.38 1.09 1.31
N MET A 42 3.67 1.85 0.49
CA MET A 42 2.22 1.71 0.31
C MET A 42 1.83 0.38 -0.31
N ASN A 43 2.71 -0.24 -1.09
CA ASN A 43 2.45 -1.50 -1.76
C ASN A 43 2.18 -2.62 -0.72
N PHE A 44 3.03 -2.69 0.31
CA PHE A 44 2.87 -3.65 1.40
C PHE A 44 1.66 -3.35 2.27
N PHE A 45 1.41 -2.08 2.56
CA PHE A 45 0.26 -1.68 3.37
C PHE A 45 -1.07 -1.96 2.67
N ALA A 46 -1.19 -1.57 1.40
CA ALA A 46 -2.36 -1.86 0.58
C ALA A 46 -2.54 -3.37 0.34
N GLY A 47 -1.44 -4.09 0.12
CA GLY A 47 -1.45 -5.55 0.02
C GLY A 47 -2.01 -6.20 1.28
N LEU A 48 -1.56 -5.77 2.47
CA LEU A 48 -2.09 -6.25 3.74
C LEU A 48 -3.58 -5.93 3.93
N LEU A 49 -4.01 -4.71 3.56
CA LEU A 49 -5.42 -4.34 3.64
C LEU A 49 -6.29 -5.21 2.72
N LEU A 50 -5.83 -5.53 1.52
CA LEU A 50 -6.55 -6.44 0.61
C LEU A 50 -6.68 -7.87 1.14
N LEU A 51 -5.78 -8.31 2.04
CA LEU A 51 -5.93 -9.59 2.74
C LEU A 51 -7.02 -9.56 3.82
N LEU A 52 -7.36 -8.37 4.32
CA LEU A 52 -8.24 -8.19 5.47
C LEU A 52 -9.64 -7.70 5.08
N MET A 53 -9.79 -7.03 3.94
CA MET A 53 -11.05 -6.41 3.53
C MET A 53 -11.16 -6.24 2.01
N PRO A 54 -12.39 -6.03 1.48
CA PRO A 54 -12.62 -5.77 0.06
C PRO A 54 -11.86 -4.54 -0.47
N GLU A 55 -11.59 -4.52 -1.77
CA GLU A 55 -10.79 -3.49 -2.48
C GLU A 55 -11.21 -2.05 -2.15
N GLU A 56 -12.51 -1.78 -2.12
CA GLU A 56 -13.04 -0.44 -1.81
C GLU A 56 -12.72 -0.01 -0.36
N ASN A 57 -12.94 -0.90 0.60
CA ASN A 57 -12.62 -0.63 2.01
C ASN A 57 -11.12 -0.45 2.21
N ALA A 58 -10.32 -1.28 1.52
CA ALA A 58 -8.87 -1.18 1.54
C ALA A 58 -8.41 0.17 0.97
N PHE A 59 -9.03 0.66 -0.09
CA PHE A 59 -8.74 1.98 -0.66
C PHE A 59 -9.00 3.10 0.35
N TRP A 60 -10.20 3.16 0.94
CA TRP A 60 -10.54 4.22 1.89
C TRP A 60 -9.67 4.19 3.13
N ARG A 61 -9.35 2.98 3.64
CA ARG A 61 -8.49 2.83 4.80
C ARG A 61 -7.04 3.21 4.51
N CYS A 62 -6.54 2.88 3.32
CA CYS A 62 -5.23 3.33 2.86
C CYS A 62 -5.19 4.85 2.72
N SER A 63 -6.24 5.45 2.16
CA SER A 63 -6.31 6.91 2.00
C SER A 63 -6.36 7.64 3.33
N HIS A 64 -7.18 7.16 4.27
CA HIS A 64 -7.29 7.71 5.61
C HIS A 64 -5.98 7.59 6.39
N PHE A 65 -5.32 6.42 6.34
CA PHE A 65 -4.02 6.22 6.99
C PHE A 65 -2.95 7.17 6.44
N VAL A 66 -2.88 7.33 5.12
CA VAL A 66 -1.91 8.25 4.52
C VAL A 66 -2.25 9.71 4.81
N ALA A 67 -3.53 10.08 4.87
CA ALA A 67 -3.95 11.43 5.27
C ALA A 67 -3.56 11.77 6.72
N ILE A 68 -3.70 10.81 7.65
CA ILE A 68 -3.22 10.97 9.03
C ILE A 68 -1.70 11.08 9.05
N THR A 69 -0.99 10.16 8.39
CA THR A 69 0.47 10.18 8.43
C THR A 69 1.03 11.41 7.75
N THR A 70 0.53 11.85 6.59
CA THR A 70 1.02 13.07 5.91
C THR A 70 0.79 14.37 6.70
N LYS A 71 -0.17 14.39 7.63
CA LYS A 71 -0.35 15.52 8.55
C LYS A 71 0.75 15.59 9.63
N ASP A 72 1.41 14.45 9.91
CA ASP A 72 2.45 14.28 10.94
C ASP A 72 3.84 13.86 10.40
N ALA A 73 3.99 13.46 9.13
CA ALA A 73 5.11 12.60 8.68
C ALA A 73 6.11 13.26 7.73
N ARG A 74 7.19 13.76 8.33
CA ARG A 74 8.53 13.37 7.85
C ARG A 74 9.04 12.07 8.51
N ASP A 75 8.47 11.66 9.64
CA ASP A 75 9.09 10.61 10.47
C ASP A 75 8.41 9.22 10.42
N ALA A 76 7.08 9.13 10.26
CA ALA A 76 6.37 7.85 10.39
C ALA A 76 6.52 6.89 9.18
N ILE A 77 6.67 7.44 7.96
CA ILE A 77 6.86 6.63 6.74
C ILE A 77 8.24 5.94 6.77
N SER A 78 9.25 6.62 7.31
CA SER A 78 10.60 6.09 7.53
C SER A 78 10.61 4.93 8.53
N LEU A 79 9.80 5.01 9.59
CA LEU A 79 9.68 3.94 10.60
C LEU A 79 9.00 2.68 10.04
N LEU A 80 7.99 2.83 9.19
CA LEU A 80 7.32 1.71 8.52
C LEU A 80 8.23 1.03 7.49
N GLN A 81 9.05 1.80 6.77
CA GLN A 81 10.10 1.24 5.92
C GLN A 81 11.15 0.48 6.75
N LEU A 82 11.56 1.00 7.91
CA LEU A 82 12.51 0.34 8.83
C LEU A 82 11.96 -0.96 9.45
N LEU A 83 10.68 -0.99 9.83
CA LEU A 83 10.04 -2.17 10.42
C LEU A 83 9.81 -3.29 9.40
N VAL A 84 9.51 -2.94 8.15
CA VAL A 84 9.29 -3.91 7.07
C VAL A 84 10.62 -4.44 6.49
N LEU A 85 11.67 -3.61 6.42
CA LEU A 85 12.98 -4.01 5.88
C LEU A 85 13.91 -4.72 6.89
N ARG A 86 13.70 -4.58 8.21
CA ARG A 86 14.55 -5.26 9.22
C ARG A 86 14.18 -6.71 9.54
N LYS A 87 13.19 -7.30 8.85
CA LYS A 87 12.83 -8.72 8.98
C LYS A 87 13.05 -9.55 7.71
N ALA A 88 13.80 -9.03 6.74
CA ALA A 88 14.25 -9.76 5.55
C ALA A 88 15.76 -9.95 5.57
#